data_AF-A0A562DLC5-F1
#
_entry.id   AF-A0A562DLC5-F1
#
_cell.length_a   1.000
_cell.length_b   1.000
_cell.length_c   1.000
_cell.angle_alpha   90.00
_cell.angle_beta   90.00
_cell.angle_gamma   90.00
#
_symmetry.space_group_name_H-M   'P 1'
#
loop_
_entity.id
_entity.type
_entity.pdbx_description
1 polymer ?
#
loop_
_entity_poly.entity_id
_entity_poly.type
_entity_poly.pdbx_seq_one_letter_code
_entity_poly.pdbx_strand_id
1 'polypeptide(L)' 'MDADTIARLIEQGLPGAKAHVQGDDGVHFEATVVCEAFRGKLPLARHRMVYATLGDLMGGAIHALSLRTVTPDEAA' A
#
# COMPACT_ATOMS: atom_id res chain seq x y z
N MET A 1 -7.11 -14.00 -1.53
CA MET A 1 -7.24 -12.66 -0.94
C MET A 1 -7.20 -11.69 -2.10
N ASP A 2 -8.24 -10.89 -2.27
CA ASP A 2 -8.42 -10.08 -3.47
C ASP A 2 -7.73 -8.73 -3.34
N ALA A 3 -7.09 -8.29 -4.43
CA ALA A 3 -6.35 -7.03 -4.49
C ALA A 3 -7.22 -5.81 -4.11
N ASP A 4 -8.50 -5.82 -4.51
CA ASP A 4 -9.47 -4.78 -4.16
C ASP A 4 -9.67 -4.63 -2.64
N THR A 5 -9.64 -5.75 -1.91
CA THR A 5 -9.79 -5.72 -0.44
C THR A 5 -8.59 -5.03 0.21
N ILE A 6 -7.38 -5.31 -0.28
CA ILE A 6 -6.15 -4.69 0.22
C ILE A 6 -6.16 -3.18 -0.07
N ALA A 7 -6.54 -2.79 -1.29
CA ALA A 7 -6.68 -1.39 -1.66
C ALA A 7 -7.63 -0.64 -0.71
N ARG A 8 -8.84 -1.17 -0.52
CA ARG A 8 -9.85 -0.57 0.37
C ARG A 8 -9.36 -0.39 1.80
N LEU A 9 -8.67 -1.37 2.37
CA LEU A 9 -8.13 -1.27 3.72
C LEU A 9 -7.09 -0.16 3.86
N ILE A 10 -6.23 0.00 2.86
CA ILE A 10 -5.25 1.08 2.84
C ILE A 10 -5.95 2.43 2.76
N GLU A 11 -6.94 2.58 1.88
CA GLU A 11 -7.73 3.81 1.74
C GLU A 11 -8.53 4.14 3.01
N GLN A 12 -9.01 3.13 3.75
CA GLN A 12 -9.67 3.32 5.03
C GLN A 12 -8.72 3.78 6.13
N GLY A 13 -7.48 3.26 6.16
CA GLY A 13 -6.48 3.65 7.15
C GLY A 13 -5.77 4.97 6.83
N LEU A 14 -5.76 5.39 5.56
CA LEU A 14 -5.16 6.64 5.08
C LEU A 14 -6.21 7.49 4.34
N PRO A 15 -6.85 8.44 5.02
CA PRO A 15 -7.88 9.27 4.40
C PRO A 15 -7.31 10.08 3.23
N GLY A 16 -7.91 9.91 2.05
CA GLY A 16 -7.47 10.58 0.81
C GLY A 16 -6.28 9.91 0.11
N ALA A 17 -5.81 8.75 0.60
CA ALA A 17 -4.92 7.92 -0.20
C ALA A 17 -5.70 7.19 -1.30
N LYS A 18 -5.04 6.92 -2.42
CA LYS A 18 -5.50 5.98 -3.44
C LYS A 18 -4.58 4.77 -3.43
N ALA A 19 -5.12 3.59 -3.22
CA ALA A 19 -4.36 2.35 -3.27
C ALA A 19 -4.78 1.53 -4.49
N HIS A 20 -3.80 1.03 -5.23
CA HIS A 20 -4.00 0.17 -6.39
C HIS A 20 -3.18 -1.08 -6.19
N VAL A 21 -3.83 -2.23 -6.11
CA VAL A 21 -3.15 -3.50 -5.85
C VAL A 21 -3.34 -4.41 -7.07
N GLN A 22 -2.27 -5.09 -7.47
CA GLN A 22 -2.22 -6.02 -8.57
C GLN A 22 -1.39 -7.23 -8.16
N GLY A 23 -1.80 -8.43 -8.56
CA GLY A 23 -1.03 -9.65 -8.31
C GLY A 23 -1.45 -10.70 -9.32
N ASP A 24 -0.49 -11.14 -10.12
CA ASP A 24 -0.74 -12.02 -11.27
C ASP A 24 -0.72 -13.51 -10.85
N ASP A 25 0.15 -13.85 -9.89
CA ASP A 25 0.51 -15.24 -9.56
C ASP A 25 0.03 -15.69 -8.16
N GLY A 26 -0.70 -14.82 -7.43
CA GLY A 26 -1.15 -15.09 -6.07
C GLY A 26 -0.05 -15.18 -5.00
N VAL A 27 1.23 -15.08 -5.40
CA VAL A 27 2.41 -15.08 -4.53
C VAL A 27 3.05 -13.70 -4.44
N HIS A 28 3.18 -13.03 -5.58
CA HIS A 28 3.75 -11.70 -5.71
C HIS A 28 2.63 -10.68 -5.95
N PHE A 29 2.51 -9.75 -5.01
CA PHE A 29 1.56 -8.65 -5.12
C PHE A 29 2.33 -7.33 -5.21
N GLU A 30 1.86 -6.43 -6.06
CA GLU A 30 2.29 -5.04 -6.15
C GLU A 30 1.17 -4.12 -5.69
N ALA A 31 1.44 -3.30 -4.68
CA ALA A 31 0.53 -2.30 -4.16
C ALA A 31 1.11 -0.91 -4.38
N THR A 32 0.48 -0.10 -5.22
CA THR A 32 0.83 1.31 -5.43
C THR A 32 -0.10 2.18 -4.60
N VAL A 33 0.46 2.96 -3.67
CA VAL A 33 -0.29 3.86 -2.80
C VAL A 33 0.13 5.29 -3.07
N VAL A 34 -0.84 6.12 -3.45
CA VAL A 34 -0.68 7.55 -3.72
C VAL A 34 -1.30 8.34 -2.58
N CYS A 35 -0.49 9.10 -1.83
CA CYS A 35 -1.00 9.92 -0.72
C CYS A 35 -0.14 11.16 -0.48
N GLU A 36 -0.77 12.30 -0.17
CA GLU A 36 -0.06 13.53 0.21
C GLU A 36 0.71 13.38 1.54
N ALA A 37 0.25 12.51 2.44
CA ALA A 37 0.90 12.25 3.73
C ALA A 37 2.34 11.72 3.59
N PHE A 38 2.71 11.23 2.40
CA PHE A 38 4.06 10.76 2.09
C PHE A 38 5.04 11.89 1.77
N ARG A 39 4.54 13.11 1.53
CA ARG A 39 5.38 14.27 1.20
C ARG A 39 6.31 14.60 2.36
N GLY A 40 7.60 14.70 2.08
CA GLY A 40 8.64 14.94 3.10
C GLY A 40 8.89 13.78 4.06
N LYS A 41 8.25 12.61 3.87
CA LYS A 41 8.55 11.40 4.65
C LYS A 41 9.60 10.55 3.94
N LEU A 42 10.44 9.89 4.73
CA LEU A 42 11.38 8.88 4.25
C LEU A 42 10.63 7.65 3.73
N PRO A 43 11.17 6.92 2.73
CA PRO A 43 10.54 5.72 2.17
C PRO A 43 10.19 4.68 3.24
N LEU A 44 11.07 4.46 4.22
CA LEU A 44 10.79 3.55 5.34
C LEU A 44 9.57 3.99 6.18
N ALA A 45 9.41 5.29 6.42
CA ALA A 45 8.26 5.81 7.18
C ALA A 45 6.95 5.67 6.39
N ARG A 46 7.00 5.88 5.07
CA ARG A 46 5.85 5.65 4.17
C ARG A 46 5.41 4.20 4.21
N HIS A 47 6.36 3.29 4.08
CA HIS A 47 6.09 1.85 4.16
C HIS A 47 5.49 1.47 5.50
N ARG A 48 6.05 1.96 6.62
CA ARG A 48 5.49 1.73 7.95
C ARG A 48 4.05 2.24 8.10
N MET A 49 3.71 3.39 7.52
CA MET A 49 2.33 3.91 7.56
C MET A 49 1.37 2.98 6.84
N VAL A 50 1.70 2.52 5.64
CA VAL A 50 0.82 1.58 4.90
C VAL A 50 0.79 0.21 5.57
N TYR A 51 1.91 -0.30 6.08
CA TYR A 51 1.90 -1.55 6.83
C TYR A 51 1.11 -1.45 8.12
N ALA A 52 1.07 -0.28 8.77
CA ALA A 52 0.21 -0.05 9.93
C ALA A 52 -1.27 -0.08 9.58
N THR A 53 -1.68 0.31 8.36
CA THR A 53 -3.09 0.18 7.92
C THR A 53 -3.45 -1.26 7.55
N LEU A 54 -2.48 -2.03 7.04
CA LEU A 54 -2.63 -3.45 6.73
C LEU A 54 -2.57 -4.34 7.97
N GLY A 55 -1.90 -3.90 9.04
CA GLY A 55 -1.83 -4.58 10.33
C GLY A 55 -1.35 -6.04 10.23
N ASP A 56 -2.12 -6.95 10.83
CA ASP A 56 -1.89 -8.41 10.90
C ASP A 56 -2.00 -9.15 9.55
N LEU A 57 -2.39 -8.48 8.46
CA LEU A 57 -2.41 -9.09 7.13
C LEU A 57 -1.01 -9.45 6.64
N MET A 58 0.00 -8.74 7.15
CA MET A 58 1.41 -8.92 6.84
C MET A 58 2.02 -10.04 7.68
N GLY A 59 1.55 -11.28 7.49
CA GLY A 59 2.06 -12.44 8.23
C GLY A 59 1.49 -13.79 7.82
N GLY A 60 0.31 -13.83 7.19
CA GLY A 60 -0.34 -15.08 6.78
C GLY A 60 -0.36 -15.35 5.28
N ALA A 61 -0.74 -14.35 4.47
CA ALA A 61 -1.15 -14.59 3.07
C ALA A 61 -0.19 -14.04 2.01
N ILE A 62 0.72 -13.13 2.36
CA ILE A 62 1.58 -12.45 1.39
C ILE A 62 3.05 -12.79 1.65
N HIS A 63 3.64 -13.60 0.77
CA HIS A 63 5.06 -13.96 0.84
C HIS A 63 5.97 -12.82 0.33
N ALA A 64 5.51 -12.05 -0.66
CA ALA A 64 6.20 -10.87 -1.17
C ALA A 64 5.19 -9.80 -1.65
N LEU A 65 5.08 -8.69 -0.90
CA LEU A 65 4.33 -7.50 -1.30
C LEU A 65 5.31 -6.40 -1.70
N SER A 66 5.34 -6.05 -2.97
CA SER A 66 6.02 -4.86 -3.46
C SER A 66 5.14 -3.66 -3.21
N LEU A 67 5.47 -2.88 -2.19
CA LEU A 67 4.76 -1.65 -1.86
C LEU A 67 5.45 -0.44 -2.51
N ARG A 68 4.70 0.32 -3.31
CA ARG A 68 5.16 1.55 -3.95
C ARG A 68 4.41 2.74 -3.37
N THR A 69 5.07 3.51 -2.51
CA THR A 69 4.48 4.70 -1.89
C THR A 69 4.96 5.98 -2.58
N VAL A 70 4.06 6.65 -3.29
CA VAL A 70 4.35 7.88 -4.05
C VAL A 70 3.44 9.02 -3.61
N THR A 71 3.92 10.25 -3.70
CA THR A 71 3.05 11.41 -3.53
C THR A 71 2.25 11.64 -4.81
N PRO A 72 1.07 12.29 -4.76
CA PRO A 72 0.34 12.64 -5.97
C PRO A 72 1.17 13.48 -6.96
N ASP A 73 2.11 14.28 -6.46
CA ASP A 73 3.08 15.04 -7.26
C ASP A 73 4.05 14.13 -8.04
N GLU A 74 4.39 12.96 -7.51
CA GLU A 74 5.29 11.97 -8.14
C GLU A 74 4.53 11.00 -9.06
N ALA A 75 3.20 10.99 -8.97
CA ALA A 75 2.31 10.17 -9.80
C ALA A 75 1.77 10.95 -11.02
N ALA A 76 2.06 12.24 -11.11
CA ALA A 76 1.61 13.16 -12.16
C ALA A 76 2.48 13.10 -13.42
#